data_AF-A0A242KWC1-F1
#
_entry.id   AF-A0A242KWC1-F1
#
_cell.length_a   1.000
_cell.length_b   1.000
_cell.length_c   1.000
_cell.angle_alpha   90.00
_cell.angle_beta   90.00
_cell.angle_gamma   90.00
#
_symmetry.space_group_name_H-M   'P 1'
#
loop_
_entity.id
_entity.type
_entity.pdbx_description
1 polymer ?
#
loop_
_entity_poly.entity_id
_entity_poly.type
_entity_poly.pdbx_seq_one_letter_code
_entity_poly.pdbx_strand_id
1 'polypeptide(L)'
;MIDFVDVNFKGLDTRGTASYFVDHERLRNYLVENDKELTFESNNAYYDDKQLEEMLGINLDKNSELSNGDSAKLTLEVDFSKVKNLVGGDKEIVIKGLDEPKKLITGEVEKYLVVNFNGVSGLGSATIDNTLPDDLRYIQFTLVDDGKFKKGI
;
A
#
# COMPACT_ATOMS: atom_id res chain seq x y z
N MET A 1 10.59 18.25 -13.19
CA MET A 1 9.34 18.46 -13.95
C MET A 1 8.52 17.18 -14.08
N ILE A 2 8.36 16.48 -12.94
CA ILE A 2 7.22 15.60 -12.60
C ILE A 2 6.48 16.29 -11.43
N ASP A 3 6.69 17.59 -11.27
CA ASP A 3 6.40 18.32 -10.03
C ASP A 3 4.91 18.63 -9.85
N PHE A 4 4.08 18.13 -10.76
CA PHE A 4 2.62 18.13 -10.71
C PHE A 4 2.08 16.77 -10.30
N VAL A 5 2.92 15.74 -10.12
CA VAL A 5 2.50 14.40 -9.73
C VAL A 5 3.10 14.06 -8.37
N ASP A 6 2.23 13.94 -7.38
CA ASP A 6 2.59 13.53 -6.03
C ASP A 6 2.31 12.05 -5.83
N VAL A 7 3.27 11.33 -5.25
CA VAL A 7 3.14 9.90 -4.95
C VAL A 7 3.02 9.71 -3.44
N ASN A 8 1.95 9.03 -3.03
CA ASN A 8 1.63 8.74 -1.65
C ASN A 8 1.74 7.24 -1.37
N PHE A 9 2.36 6.91 -0.25
CA PHE A 9 2.52 5.54 0.24
C PHE A 9 1.61 5.29 1.44
N LYS A 10 0.99 4.11 1.50
CA LYS A 10 0.14 3.68 2.61
C LYS A 10 0.30 2.19 2.88
N GLY A 11 0.06 1.77 4.11
CA GLY A 11 0.10 0.38 4.54
C GLY A 11 1.31 0.10 5.43
N LEU A 12 1.57 -1.20 5.61
CA LEU A 12 2.69 -1.68 6.42
C LEU A 12 3.94 -1.87 5.57
N ASP A 13 5.11 -1.74 6.17
CA ASP A 13 6.35 -2.25 5.60
C ASP A 13 6.15 -3.72 5.22
N THR A 14 6.57 -4.13 4.01
CA THR A 14 6.27 -5.40 3.30
C THR A 14 4.89 -5.55 2.64
N ARG A 15 3.91 -4.70 2.96
CA ARG A 15 2.55 -4.73 2.37
C ARG A 15 2.07 -3.33 1.99
N GLY A 16 3.00 -2.44 1.65
CA GLY A 16 2.71 -1.08 1.27
C GLY A 16 2.08 -1.00 -0.13
N THR A 17 1.37 0.08 -0.36
CA THR A 17 0.78 0.43 -1.66
C THR A 17 1.15 1.87 -2.01
N ALA A 18 1.31 2.14 -3.31
CA ALA A 18 1.52 3.48 -3.84
C ALA A 18 0.30 3.93 -4.65
N SER A 19 0.02 5.23 -4.55
CA SER A 19 -0.96 5.93 -5.37
C SER A 19 -0.36 7.26 -5.80
N TYR A 20 -0.74 7.76 -6.97
CA TYR A 20 -0.35 9.08 -7.42
C TYR A 20 -1.56 10.00 -7.50
N PHE A 21 -1.30 11.30 -7.43
CA PHE A 21 -2.27 12.36 -7.64
C PHE A 21 -1.65 13.43 -8.52
N VAL A 22 -2.45 13.99 -9.44
CA VAL A 22 -2.03 15.08 -10.30
C VAL A 22 -2.59 16.39 -9.77
N ASP A 23 -1.72 17.35 -9.48
CA ASP A 23 -2.08 18.72 -9.16
C ASP A 23 -2.53 19.47 -10.43
N HIS A 24 -3.80 19.30 -10.78
CA HIS A 24 -4.42 19.90 -11.97
C HIS A 24 -4.40 21.41 -11.95
N GLU A 25 -4.49 22.05 -10.77
CA GLU A 25 -4.44 23.51 -10.66
C GLU A 25 -3.04 24.03 -11.02
N ARG A 26 -2.01 23.42 -10.45
CA ARG A 26 -0.63 23.80 -10.74
C ARG A 26 -0.23 23.51 -12.19
N LEU A 27 -0.66 22.37 -12.73
CA LEU A 27 -0.45 22.01 -14.13
C LEU A 27 -1.11 23.03 -15.07
N ARG A 28 -2.37 23.37 -14.81
CA ARG A 28 -3.12 24.37 -15.59
C ARG A 28 -2.42 25.73 -15.57
N ASN A 29 -2.03 26.21 -14.40
CA ASN A 29 -1.34 27.49 -14.28
C ASN A 29 -0.02 27.49 -15.05
N TYR A 30 0.75 26.40 -14.98
CA TYR A 30 1.98 26.25 -15.76
C TYR A 30 1.71 26.32 -17.27
N LEU A 31 0.69 25.62 -17.78
CA LEU A 31 0.34 25.63 -19.20
C LEU A 31 -0.10 27.02 -19.68
N VAL A 32 -0.91 27.74 -18.90
CA VAL A 32 -1.35 29.11 -19.21
C VAL A 32 -0.16 30.08 -19.32
N GLU A 33 0.82 29.96 -18.42
CA GLU A 33 1.99 30.84 -18.41
C GLU A 33 2.98 30.53 -19.53
N ASN A 34 3.18 29.25 -19.83
CA ASN A 34 4.30 28.78 -20.64
C ASN A 34 3.90 28.36 -22.05
N ASP A 35 2.63 28.11 -22.34
CA ASP A 35 2.20 27.54 -23.62
C ASP A 35 1.01 28.35 -24.17
N LYS A 36 1.33 29.59 -24.58
CA LYS A 36 0.37 30.63 -25.01
C LYS A 36 -0.25 30.38 -26.39
N GLU A 37 0.27 29.42 -27.16
CA GLU A 37 -0.18 29.06 -28.51
C GLU A 37 -1.14 27.86 -28.54
N LEU A 38 -1.70 27.51 -27.39
CA LEU A 38 -2.66 26.42 -27.26
C LEU A 38 -3.95 26.76 -28.05
N THR A 39 -4.00 26.32 -29.31
CA THR A 39 -5.16 26.47 -30.19
C THR A 39 -6.22 25.44 -29.83
N PHE A 40 -7.37 25.88 -29.31
CA PHE A 40 -8.51 25.01 -29.01
C PHE A 40 -9.82 25.59 -29.55
N GLU A 41 -10.75 24.70 -29.89
CA GLU A 41 -11.98 24.99 -30.64
C GLU A 41 -13.02 25.85 -29.88
N SER A 42 -12.83 26.16 -28.59
CA SER A 42 -13.82 26.89 -27.79
C SER A 42 -13.25 28.14 -27.09
N ASN A 43 -13.95 29.26 -27.23
CA ASN A 43 -13.58 30.59 -26.75
C ASN A 43 -13.58 30.77 -25.21
N ASN A 44 -13.75 29.70 -24.42
CA ASN A 44 -13.58 29.70 -22.97
C ASN A 44 -12.44 28.74 -22.62
N ALA A 45 -11.21 29.24 -22.67
CA ALA A 45 -9.97 28.47 -22.55
C ALA A 45 -9.68 28.00 -21.10
N TYR A 46 -10.56 27.17 -20.55
CA TYR A 46 -10.29 26.41 -19.33
C TYR A 46 -10.18 24.93 -19.74
N TYR A 47 -9.00 24.33 -19.60
CA TYR A 47 -8.86 22.86 -19.65
C TYR A 47 -9.82 22.24 -18.64
N ASP A 48 -10.59 21.21 -18.95
CA ASP A 48 -11.12 20.41 -17.84
C ASP A 48 -10.05 19.40 -17.37
N ASP A 49 -10.22 18.85 -16.18
CA ASP A 49 -9.24 17.93 -15.60
C ASP A 49 -9.05 16.68 -16.49
N LYS A 50 -10.10 16.27 -17.20
CA LYS A 50 -10.05 15.14 -18.13
C LYS A 50 -9.16 15.45 -19.34
N GLN A 51 -9.26 16.64 -19.91
CA GLN A 51 -8.40 17.07 -21.01
C GLN A 51 -6.93 17.14 -20.58
N LEU A 52 -6.65 17.57 -19.35
CA LEU A 52 -5.31 17.55 -18.79
C LEU A 52 -4.79 16.12 -18.65
N GLU A 53 -5.60 15.21 -18.10
CA GLU A 53 -5.23 13.79 -17.98
C GLU A 53 -5.00 13.13 -19.34
N GLU A 54 -5.81 13.45 -20.37
CA GLU A 54 -5.63 12.93 -21.73
C GLU A 54 -4.33 13.40 -22.43
N MET A 55 -3.62 14.38 -21.87
CA MET A 55 -2.32 14.84 -22.35
C MET A 55 -1.16 14.12 -21.64
N LEU A 56 -1.44 13.38 -20.57
CA LEU A 56 -0.43 12.76 -19.71
C LEU A 56 -0.57 11.24 -19.70
N GLY A 57 0.54 10.54 -19.90
CA GLY A 57 0.67 9.11 -19.60
C GLY A 57 1.42 8.93 -18.30
N ILE A 58 0.74 8.64 -17.19
CA ILE A 58 1.38 8.44 -15.89
C ILE A 58 1.45 6.96 -15.55
N ASN A 59 2.65 6.46 -15.28
CA ASN A 59 2.88 5.08 -14.90
C ASN A 59 3.77 4.97 -13.66
N LEU A 60 3.37 4.09 -12.74
CA LEU A 60 4.20 3.62 -11.62
C LEU A 60 4.55 2.16 -11.90
N ASP A 61 5.84 1.84 -11.98
CA ASP A 61 6.32 0.48 -12.26
C ASP A 61 5.99 -0.53 -11.14
N LYS A 62 5.94 -0.07 -9.89
CA LYS A 62 5.57 -0.85 -8.70
C LYS A 62 4.59 -0.08 -7.84
N ASN A 63 3.45 -0.69 -7.51
CA ASN A 63 2.38 -0.04 -6.73
C ASN A 63 1.84 -0.88 -5.56
N SER A 64 2.32 -2.09 -5.36
CA SER A 64 1.92 -3.01 -4.29
C SER A 64 3.14 -3.76 -3.74
N GLU A 65 2.96 -4.39 -2.57
CA GLU A 65 4.02 -5.16 -1.89
C GLU A 65 5.30 -4.33 -1.69
N LEU A 66 5.09 -3.05 -1.33
CA LEU A 66 6.15 -2.09 -1.12
C LEU A 66 6.73 -2.21 0.28
N SER A 67 8.05 -2.01 0.38
CA SER A 67 8.78 -1.95 1.64
C SER A 67 9.55 -0.62 1.77
N ASN A 68 9.83 -0.20 3.00
CA ASN A 68 10.70 0.94 3.27
C ASN A 68 12.10 0.67 2.68
N GLY A 69 12.60 1.60 1.88
CA GLY A 69 13.89 1.47 1.18
C GLY A 69 13.79 0.86 -0.22
N ASP A 70 12.62 0.32 -0.62
CA ASP A 70 12.37 -0.03 -2.02
C ASP A 70 12.46 1.23 -2.90
N SER A 71 12.82 1.02 -4.17
CA SER A 71 12.79 2.05 -5.21
C SER A 71 11.63 1.80 -6.17
N ALA A 72 10.87 2.84 -6.49
CA ALA A 72 9.82 2.83 -7.51
C ALA A 72 10.09 3.92 -8.55
N LYS A 73 9.81 3.63 -9.83
CA LYS A 73 9.96 4.55 -10.95
C LYS A 73 8.60 5.10 -11.36
N LEU A 74 8.47 6.42 -11.25
CA LEU A 74 7.37 7.19 -11.82
C LEU A 74 7.78 7.70 -13.20
N THR A 75 7.02 7.33 -14.21
CA THR A 75 7.19 7.82 -15.59
C THR A 75 6.01 8.71 -15.96
N LEU A 76 6.33 9.90 -16.46
CA LEU A 76 5.38 10.86 -17.01
C LEU A 76 5.66 11.02 -18.50
N GLU A 77 4.74 10.55 -19.33
CA GLU A 77 4.72 10.76 -20.77
C GLU A 77 3.82 11.95 -21.10
N VAL A 78 4.18 12.72 -22.12
CA VAL A 78 3.43 13.93 -22.53
C VAL A 78 3.10 13.82 -24.02
N ASP A 79 1.83 14.06 -24.36
CA ASP A 79 1.40 14.16 -25.74
C ASP A 79 1.78 15.52 -26.33
N PHE A 80 2.93 15.55 -27.00
CA PHE A 80 3.45 16.76 -27.64
C PHE A 80 2.59 17.30 -28.80
N SER A 81 1.60 16.53 -29.27
CA SER A 81 0.63 17.04 -30.24
C SER A 81 -0.37 18.02 -29.62
N LYS A 82 -0.56 17.94 -28.29
CA LYS A 82 -1.50 18.75 -27.53
C LYS A 82 -0.83 19.89 -26.75
N VAL A 83 0.43 19.69 -26.32
CA VAL A 83 1.21 20.67 -25.54
C VAL A 83 2.66 20.70 -26.03
N LYS A 84 3.24 21.89 -26.21
CA LYS A 84 4.60 22.03 -26.78
C LYS A 84 5.68 22.16 -25.68
N ASN A 85 5.35 22.83 -24.59
CA ASN A 85 6.33 23.25 -23.57
C ASN A 85 6.29 22.45 -22.27
N LEU A 86 5.43 21.41 -22.21
CA LEU A 86 5.43 20.45 -21.12
C LEU A 86 6.39 19.31 -21.44
N VAL A 87 7.31 19.02 -20.53
CA VAL A 87 8.32 17.98 -20.70
C VAL A 87 8.06 16.85 -19.72
N GLY A 88 7.88 15.63 -20.25
CA GLY A 88 7.78 14.41 -19.47
C GLY A 88 9.14 13.96 -18.91
N GLY A 89 9.16 12.81 -18.25
CA GLY A 89 10.40 12.21 -17.79
C GLY A 89 10.19 11.08 -16.81
N ASP A 90 11.31 10.69 -16.18
CA ASP A 90 11.35 9.66 -15.16
C ASP A 90 11.79 10.24 -13.82
N LYS A 91 11.18 9.79 -12.73
CA LYS A 91 11.59 10.09 -11.36
C LYS A 91 11.65 8.80 -10.56
N GLU A 92 12.83 8.54 -10.01
CA GLU A 92 13.04 7.48 -9.05
C GLU A 92 12.64 7.96 -7.65
N ILE A 93 11.87 7.15 -6.94
CA ILE A 93 11.30 7.48 -5.64
C ILE A 93 11.67 6.37 -4.66
N VAL A 94 12.38 6.74 -3.61
CA VAL A 94 12.67 5.82 -2.49
C VAL A 94 11.49 5.82 -1.54
N ILE A 95 10.89 4.65 -1.35
CA ILE A 95 9.72 4.46 -0.49
C ILE A 95 10.13 4.61 0.97
N LYS A 96 9.39 5.43 1.72
CA LYS A 96 9.62 5.73 3.13
C LYS A 96 8.29 6.01 3.83
N GLY A 97 8.27 5.78 5.15
CA GLY A 97 7.14 6.13 6.00
C GLY A 97 6.02 5.10 6.02
N LEU A 98 6.27 3.87 5.57
CA LEU A 98 5.37 2.75 5.83
C LEU A 98 5.53 2.29 7.28
N ASP A 99 4.42 1.92 7.91
CA ASP A 99 4.40 1.49 9.31
C ASP A 99 5.03 0.11 9.47
N GLU A 100 5.93 -0.07 10.44
CA GLU A 100 6.55 -1.37 10.72
C GLU A 100 5.50 -2.39 11.22
N PRO A 101 5.45 -3.62 10.65
CA PRO A 101 4.53 -4.65 11.12
C PRO A 101 4.88 -5.08 12.55
N LYS A 102 3.87 -5.16 13.41
CA LYS A 102 4.04 -5.70 14.76
C LYS A 102 4.20 -7.20 14.71
N LYS A 103 5.23 -7.70 15.39
CA LYS A 103 5.44 -9.14 15.56
C LYS A 103 4.65 -9.63 16.76
N LEU A 104 3.90 -10.70 16.55
CA LEU A 104 3.23 -11.42 17.62
C LEU A 104 4.29 -12.10 18.50
N ILE A 105 4.29 -11.82 19.81
CA ILE A 105 5.25 -12.41 20.76
C ILE A 105 4.58 -13.45 21.66
N THR A 106 5.34 -14.45 22.11
CA THR A 106 4.82 -15.58 22.92
C THR A 106 3.98 -15.14 24.11
N GLY A 107 4.45 -14.17 24.89
CA GLY A 107 3.72 -13.70 26.07
C GLY A 107 2.42 -12.94 25.75
N GLU A 108 2.23 -12.45 24.53
CA GLU A 108 0.95 -11.93 24.06
C GLU A 108 0.05 -13.07 23.61
N VAL A 109 0.58 -14.02 22.84
CA VAL A 109 -0.15 -15.22 22.40
C VAL A 109 -0.75 -15.96 23.59
N GLU A 110 0.05 -16.25 24.61
CA GLU A 110 -0.37 -17.00 25.79
C GLU A 110 -1.56 -16.37 26.53
N LYS A 111 -1.74 -15.04 26.45
CA LYS A 111 -2.89 -14.35 27.06
C LYS A 111 -4.20 -14.61 26.32
N TYR A 112 -4.12 -14.98 25.04
CA TYR A 112 -5.26 -15.22 24.17
C TYR A 112 -5.46 -16.71 23.83
N LEU A 113 -4.62 -17.60 24.38
CA LEU A 113 -4.81 -19.05 24.25
C LEU A 113 -5.35 -19.62 25.54
N VAL A 114 -6.45 -20.36 25.43
CA VAL A 114 -7.00 -21.13 26.55
C VAL A 114 -6.82 -22.61 26.22
N VAL A 115 -6.07 -23.31 27.08
CA VAL A 115 -5.87 -24.76 26.95
C VAL A 115 -6.87 -25.45 27.86
N ASN A 116 -7.78 -26.23 27.28
CA ASN A 116 -8.76 -27.01 28.01
C ASN A 116 -8.33 -28.47 28.03
N PHE A 117 -8.31 -29.08 29.21
CA PHE A 117 -8.02 -30.51 29.38
C PHE A 117 -9.32 -31.24 29.73
N ASN A 118 -9.64 -32.28 28.97
CA ASN A 118 -10.84 -33.10 29.17
C ASN A 118 -10.45 -34.57 29.28
N GLY A 119 -10.91 -35.24 30.35
CA GLY A 119 -10.74 -36.68 30.54
C GLY A 119 -9.99 -37.05 31.81
N VAL A 120 -9.51 -38.30 31.84
CA VAL A 120 -8.89 -38.91 33.03
C VAL A 120 -7.43 -39.29 32.74
N SER A 121 -6.66 -39.59 33.78
CA SER A 121 -5.24 -39.94 33.64
C SER A 121 -5.04 -41.09 32.66
N GLY A 122 -4.25 -40.86 31.61
CA GLY A 122 -3.98 -41.85 30.55
C GLY A 122 -5.06 -41.97 29.47
N LEU A 123 -6.19 -41.27 29.61
CA LEU A 123 -7.32 -41.23 28.67
C LEU A 123 -7.96 -39.82 28.70
N GLY A 124 -7.20 -38.81 28.32
CA GLY A 124 -7.67 -37.44 28.22
C GLY A 124 -7.12 -36.76 26.97
N SER A 125 -7.84 -35.75 26.48
CA SER A 125 -7.42 -34.89 25.38
C SER A 125 -7.30 -33.46 25.85
N ALA A 126 -6.55 -32.66 25.11
CA ALA A 126 -6.51 -31.22 25.30
C ALA A 126 -6.88 -30.49 24.00
N THR A 127 -7.56 -29.36 24.17
CA THR A 127 -7.95 -28.48 23.06
C THR A 127 -7.43 -27.07 23.33
N ILE A 128 -7.09 -26.35 22.27
CA ILE A 128 -6.70 -24.94 22.34
C ILE A 128 -7.84 -24.11 21.76
N ASP A 129 -8.38 -23.21 22.57
CA ASP A 129 -9.26 -22.15 22.09
C ASP A 129 -8.41 -20.90 21.81
N ASN A 130 -8.36 -20.48 20.55
CA ASN A 130 -7.68 -19.27 20.11
C ASN A 130 -8.66 -18.08 20.16
N THR A 131 -8.36 -17.10 21.01
CA THR A 131 -9.16 -15.88 21.19
C THR A 131 -8.46 -14.61 20.70
N LEU A 132 -7.39 -14.74 19.89
CA LEU A 132 -6.75 -13.60 19.23
C LEU A 132 -7.79 -12.80 18.41
N PRO A 133 -7.58 -11.51 18.15
CA PRO A 133 -8.53 -10.72 17.36
C PRO A 133 -8.40 -11.01 15.84
N ASP A 134 -9.43 -10.60 15.10
CA ASP A 134 -9.42 -10.51 13.62
C ASP A 134 -8.94 -11.78 12.91
N ASP A 135 -8.03 -11.63 11.94
CA ASP A 135 -7.49 -12.72 11.12
C ASP A 135 -6.54 -13.63 11.90
N LEU A 136 -6.05 -13.19 13.06
CA LEU A 136 -5.17 -14.00 13.91
C LEU A 136 -5.92 -15.17 14.58
N ARG A 137 -7.26 -15.15 14.59
CA ARG A 137 -8.10 -16.29 15.01
C ARG A 137 -7.90 -17.55 14.18
N TYR A 138 -7.47 -17.38 12.94
CA TYR A 138 -7.23 -18.50 12.02
C TYR A 138 -5.86 -19.14 12.21
N ILE A 139 -4.99 -18.59 13.06
CA ILE A 139 -3.72 -19.23 13.40
C ILE A 139 -4.03 -20.52 14.17
N GLN A 140 -3.49 -21.63 13.68
CA GLN A 140 -3.61 -22.94 14.30
C GLN A 140 -2.45 -23.18 15.26
N PHE A 141 -2.80 -23.68 16.44
CA PHE A 141 -1.85 -24.10 17.45
C PHE A 141 -1.96 -25.61 17.63
N THR A 142 -0.81 -26.26 17.75
CA THR A 142 -0.73 -27.71 17.93
C THR A 142 -0.20 -28.00 19.32
N LEU A 143 -0.90 -28.85 20.06
CA LEU A 143 -0.39 -29.39 21.31
C LEU A 143 0.57 -30.54 20.99
N VAL A 144 1.77 -30.45 21.53
CA VAL A 144 2.73 -31.56 21.49
C VAL A 144 2.36 -32.53 22.62
N ASP A 145 2.34 -33.82 22.30
CA ASP A 145 2.01 -34.92 23.23
C ASP A 145 0.56 -34.99 23.76
N ASP A 146 -0.41 -34.52 22.97
CA ASP A 146 -1.83 -34.74 23.25
C ASP A 146 -2.16 -36.24 23.43
N GLY A 147 -3.00 -36.56 24.42
CA GLY A 147 -3.28 -37.94 24.82
C GLY A 147 -2.28 -38.58 25.80
N LYS A 148 -1.10 -37.97 26.02
CA LYS A 148 -0.06 -38.50 26.93
C LYS A 148 0.10 -37.71 28.22
N PHE A 149 -0.75 -36.71 28.45
CA PHE A 149 -0.66 -35.87 29.65
C PHE A 149 -0.88 -36.72 30.90
N LYS A 150 0.11 -36.71 31.79
CA LYS A 150 0.01 -37.32 33.12
C LYS A 150 -0.58 -36.30 34.07
N LYS A 151 -1.44 -36.75 34.98
CA LYS A 151 -1.96 -35.90 36.06
C LYS A 151 -0.76 -35.45 36.91
N GLY A 152 -0.48 -34.14 36.94
CA GLY A 152 0.52 -33.57 37.84
C GLY A 152 0.09 -33.82 39.28
N ILE A 153 1.00 -34.37 40.10
CA ILE A 153 0.87 -34.46 41.56
C ILE A 153 1.45 -33.17 42.14
#